data_AF-C3Y2E9-F1
#
_entry.id   AF-C3Y2E9-F1
#
_cell.length_a   1.000
_cell.length_b   1.000
_cell.length_c   1.000
_cell.angle_alpha   90.00
_cell.angle_beta   90.00
_cell.angle_gamma   90.00
#
_symmetry.space_group_name_H-M   'P 1'
#
loop_
_entity.id
_entity.type
_entity.pdbx_description
1 polymer ?
#
loop_
_entity_poly.entity_id
_entity_poly.type
_entity_poly.pdbx_seq_one_letter_code
_entity_poly.pdbx_strand_id
1 'polypeptide(L)' 'QIYTDWANHYLERAGHKRLVRDLQKDITDGVLLATIIEVVANEKIQDINPKPKSQSQMV' A
#
# COMPACT_ATOMS: atom_id res chain seq x y z
N GLN A 1 -14.75 -4.66 2.08
CA GLN A 1 -14.47 -6.10 1.92
C GLN A 1 -13.89 -6.38 0.55
N ILE A 2 -14.65 -6.27 -0.56
CA ILE A 2 -14.15 -6.54 -1.93
C ILE A 2 -12.74 -5.94 -2.22
N TYR A 3 -12.55 -4.64 -2.00
CA TYR A 3 -11.24 -4.00 -2.25
C TYR A 3 -10.15 -4.35 -1.23
N THR A 4 -10.54 -4.71 0.00
CA THR A 4 -9.62 -5.20 1.03
C THR A 4 -9.10 -6.59 0.66
N ASP A 5 -9.99 -7.48 0.23
CA ASP A 5 -9.66 -8.85 -0.16
C ASP A 5 -8.84 -8.85 -1.45
N TRP A 6 -9.21 -8.02 -2.42
CA TRP A 6 -8.42 -7.79 -3.63
C TRP A 6 -7.01 -7.30 -3.30
N ALA A 7 -6.85 -6.28 -2.45
CA ALA A 7 -5.54 -5.77 -2.08
C ALA A 7 -4.69 -6.83 -1.36
N ASN A 8 -5.30 -7.54 -0.40
CA ASN A 8 -4.61 -8.60 0.34
C ASN A 8 -4.18 -9.76 -0.56
N HIS A 9 -4.99 -10.15 -1.55
CA HIS A 9 -4.61 -11.16 -2.52
C HIS A 9 -3.28 -10.84 -3.22
N TYR A 10 -3.10 -9.59 -3.66
CA TYR A 10 -1.85 -9.16 -4.28
C TYR A 10 -0.69 -9.07 -3.28
N LEU A 11 -0.93 -8.52 -2.09
CA LEU A 11 0.08 -8.43 -1.04
C LEU A 11 0.61 -9.81 -0.59
N GLU A 12 -0.29 -10.78 -0.41
CA GLU A 12 0.06 -12.16 -0.05
C GLU A 12 0.84 -12.84 -1.17
N ARG A 13 0.41 -12.66 -2.43
CA ARG A 13 1.11 -13.20 -3.61
C ARG A 13 2.55 -12.65 -3.72
N ALA A 14 2.77 -11.40 -3.34
CA ALA A 14 4.10 -10.77 -3.32
C ALA A 14 4.88 -11.03 -2.01
N GLY A 15 4.34 -11.78 -1.05
CA GLY A 15 5.03 -12.15 0.20
C GLY A 15 5.07 -11.04 1.26
N HIS A 16 4.21 -10.03 1.17
CA HIS A 16 4.12 -8.98 2.18
C HIS A 16 3.50 -9.51 3.48
N LYS A 17 4.16 -9.21 4.61
CA LYS A 17 3.68 -9.60 5.95
C LYS A 17 2.57 -8.68 6.49
N ARG A 18 2.46 -7.46 5.97
CA ARG A 18 1.45 -6.48 6.37
C ARG A 18 0.27 -6.60 5.42
N LEU A 19 -0.89 -6.93 5.98
CA LEU A 19 -2.17 -7.00 5.27
C LEU A 19 -3.06 -5.82 5.67
N VAL A 20 -3.96 -5.43 4.76
CA VAL A 20 -4.98 -4.39 4.95
C VAL A 20 -6.08 -4.95 5.86
N ARG A 21 -6.40 -4.23 6.92
CA ARG A 21 -7.53 -4.51 7.84
C ARG A 21 -8.66 -3.51 7.65
N ASP A 22 -8.29 -2.23 7.54
CA ASP A 22 -9.21 -1.13 7.28
C ASP A 22 -8.61 -0.30 6.15
N LEU A 23 -9.14 -0.49 4.94
CA LEU A 23 -8.60 0.14 3.74
C LEU A 23 -8.53 1.66 3.87
N GLN A 24 -9.50 2.30 4.53
CA GLN A 24 -9.51 3.77 4.65
C GLN A 24 -8.41 4.27 5.57
N LYS A 25 -8.07 3.53 6.62
CA LYS A 25 -7.04 3.91 7.59
C LYS A 25 -5.64 3.46 7.17
N ASP A 26 -5.53 2.25 6.65
CA ASP A 26 -4.23 1.61 6.39
C ASP A 26 -3.50 2.21 5.18
N ILE A 27 -4.22 2.92 4.30
CA ILE A 27 -3.64 3.61 3.13
C ILE A 27 -3.36 5.10 3.36
N THR A 28 -3.66 5.64 4.55
CA THR A 28 -3.64 7.10 4.80
C THR A 28 -2.27 7.72 4.58
N ASP A 29 -1.19 6.99 4.84
CA ASP A 29 0.19 7.44 4.67
C ASP A 29 0.72 7.32 3.23
N GLY A 30 -0.09 6.78 2.31
CA GLY A 30 0.27 6.57 0.91
C GLY A 30 1.25 5.40 0.68
N VAL A 31 1.94 4.91 1.71
CA VAL A 31 2.99 3.88 1.57
C VAL A 31 2.38 2.52 1.22
N LEU A 32 1.32 2.12 1.94
CA LEU A 32 0.66 0.85 1.64
C LEU A 32 -0.09 0.92 0.31
N LEU A 33 -0.68 2.06 -0.02
CA LEU A 33 -1.32 2.28 -1.32
C LEU A 33 -0.30 2.09 -2.46
N ALA A 34 0.85 2.74 -2.35
CA ALA A 34 1.91 2.63 -3.32
C ALA A 34 2.41 1.17 -3.46
N THR A 35 2.58 0.47 -2.34
CA THR A 35 2.96 -0.95 -2.34
C THR A 35 1.94 -1.80 -3.12
N ILE A 36 0.64 -1.56 -2.93
CA ILE A 36 -0.42 -2.28 -3.66
C ILE A 36 -0.33 -1.98 -5.17
N ILE A 37 -0.12 -0.72 -5.55
CA ILE A 37 0.02 -0.32 -6.96
C ILE A 37 1.26 -0.97 -7.59
N GLU A 38 2.41 -0.96 -6.91
CA GLU A 38 3.64 -1.59 -7.41
C GLU A 38 3.44 -3.07 -7.70
N VAL A 39 2.77 -3.80 -6.79
CA VAL A 39 2.51 -5.23 -6.94
C VAL A 39 1.52 -5.51 -8.07
N VAL A 40 0.49 -4.67 -8.23
CA VAL A 40 -0.55 -4.85 -9.26
C VAL A 40 -0.04 -4.47 -10.65
N ALA A 41 0.71 -3.37 -10.77
CA ALA A 41 1.31 -2.91 -12.02
C ALA A 41 2.56 -3.71 -12.40
N ASN A 42 3.17 -4.42 -11.45
CA ASN A 42 4.47 -5.07 -11.60
C ASN A 42 5.56 -4.06 -12.04
N GLU A 43 5.47 -2.84 -11.53
CA GLU A 43 6.36 -1.72 -11.80
C GLU A 43 6.76 -1.04 -10.50
N LYS A 44 8.01 -0.59 -10.40
CA LYS A 44 8.46 0.20 -9.24
C LYS A 44 8.06 1.64 -9.40
N ILE A 45 7.47 2.20 -8.35
CA ILE A 45 7.14 3.62 -8.29
C ILE A 45 8.34 4.34 -7.68
N GLN A 46 8.82 5.37 -8.38
CA GLN A 46 9.93 6.20 -7.90
C GLN A 46 9.43 7.25 -6.92
N ASP A 47 10.33 7.80 -6.11
CA ASP A 47 10.08 8.97 -5.24
C ASP A 47 9.03 8.77 -4.12
N ILE A 48 8.79 7.53 -3.68
CA ILE A 48 7.99 7.27 -2.47
C ILE A 48 8.83 7.48 -1.21
N ASN A 49 8.31 8.27 -0.28
CA ASN A 49 8.86 8.31 1.08
C ASN A 49 8.41 7.07 1.87
N PRO A 50 9.30 6.13 2.23
CA PRO A 50 8.91 4.90 2.92
C PRO A 50 8.51 5.10 4.38
N LYS A 51 8.78 6.29 4.95
CA LYS A 51 8.51 6.62 6.35
C LYS A 51 8.09 8.10 6.50
N PRO A 52 6.89 8.47 6.04
CA PRO A 52 6.37 9.81 6.25
C PRO A 52 6.20 10.09 7.75
N LYS A 53 6.66 11.26 8.19
CA LYS A 53 6.63 11.71 9.59
C LYS A 53 5.73 12.93 9.82
N SER A 54 5.29 13.57 8.74
CA SER A 54 4.38 14.72 8.78
C SER A 54 3.33 14.60 7.69
N GLN A 55 2.21 15.30 7.85
CA GLN A 55 1.17 15.35 6.81
C GLN A 55 1.70 15.88 5.48
N SER A 56 2.66 16.80 5.49
CA SER A 56 3.32 17.29 4.27
C SER A 56 4.20 16.24 3.55
N GLN A 57 4.50 15.12 4.20
CA GLN A 57 5.24 14.00 3.62
C GLN A 57 4.34 12.84 3.20
N MET A 58 3.06 12.90 3.57
CA MET A 58 2.02 11.98 3.13
C MET A 58 1.48 12.56 1.82
N VAL A 59 1.51 11.77 0.76
CA VAL A 59 1.07 12.17 -0.59
C VAL A 59 -0.43 11.97 -0.72
#